data_AF-A0A7X7GNB0-F1
#
_entry.id   AF-A0A7X7GNB0-F1
#
_cell.length_a   1.000
_cell.length_b   1.000
_cell.length_c   1.000
_cell.angle_alpha   90.00
_cell.angle_beta   90.00
_cell.angle_gamma   90.00
#
_symmetry.space_group_name_H-M   'P 1'
#
loop_
_entity.id
_entity.type
_entity.pdbx_description
1 polymer ?
#
loop_
_entity_poly.entity_id
_entity_poly.type
_entity_poly.pdbx_seq_one_letter_code
_entity_poly.pdbx_strand_id
1 'polypeptide(L)' 'MTASTSSSREIPDRNLALELVRVTEAGAMAAGRWVGRGDKEGGDGAAVDAMRKLVHSVSMRGVVVIGEGEKDEA' A
#
# COMPACT_ATOMS: atom_id res chain seq x y z
N MET A 1 -29.64 -2.53 -25.19
CA MET A 1 -29.38 -3.55 -24.14
C MET A 1 -28.41 -2.93 -23.15
N THR A 2 -28.92 -2.29 -22.11
CA THR A 2 -28.11 -1.66 -21.05
C THR A 2 -27.92 -2.67 -19.93
N ALA A 3 -26.73 -3.27 -19.85
CA ALA A 3 -26.38 -4.15 -18.74
C ALA A 3 -26.25 -3.31 -17.46
N SER A 4 -27.13 -3.58 -16.49
CA SER A 4 -26.99 -3.05 -15.13
C SER A 4 -25.82 -3.73 -14.46
N THR A 5 -24.72 -3.01 -14.26
CA THR A 5 -23.61 -3.43 -13.40
C THR A 5 -24.01 -3.23 -11.95
N SER A 6 -24.60 -4.25 -11.33
CA SER A 6 -24.72 -4.28 -9.88
C SER A 6 -23.33 -4.40 -9.28
N SER A 7 -22.84 -3.34 -8.64
CA SER A 7 -21.65 -3.38 -7.80
C SER A 7 -21.96 -4.24 -6.56
N SER A 8 -21.75 -5.55 -6.67
CA SER A 8 -21.62 -6.41 -5.50
C SER A 8 -20.34 -5.99 -4.79
N ARG A 9 -20.44 -5.52 -3.54
CA ARG A 9 -19.30 -5.43 -2.64
C ARG A 9 -18.79 -6.86 -2.42
N GLU A 10 -17.85 -7.29 -3.25
CA GLU A 10 -17.08 -8.49 -2.98
C GLU A 10 -16.27 -8.23 -1.71
N ILE A 11 -16.49 -9.06 -0.70
CA ILE A 11 -15.70 -9.02 0.53
C ILE A 11 -14.31 -9.52 0.16
N PRO A 12 -13.23 -8.77 0.45
CA PRO A 12 -11.86 -9.22 0.23
C PRO A 12 -11.62 -10.59 0.84
N ASP A 13 -10.93 -11.47 0.13
CA ASP A 13 -10.59 -12.77 0.68
C ASP A 13 -9.64 -12.64 1.89
N ARG A 14 -9.65 -13.66 2.76
CA ARG A 14 -8.85 -13.65 3.99
C ARG A 14 -7.34 -13.60 3.71
N ASN A 15 -6.89 -14.14 2.59
CA ASN A 15 -5.47 -14.16 2.25
C ASN A 15 -5.01 -12.76 1.84
N LEU A 16 -5.82 -12.03 1.06
CA LEU A 16 -5.59 -10.62 0.73
C LEU A 16 -5.45 -9.78 2.00
N ALA A 17 -6.33 -9.97 2.99
CA ALA A 17 -6.24 -9.24 4.25
C ALA A 17 -4.91 -9.52 4.99
N LEU A 18 -4.47 -10.78 5.03
CA LEU A 18 -3.20 -11.17 5.66
C LEU A 18 -1.97 -10.67 4.88
N GLU A 19 -2.03 -10.65 3.56
CA GLU A 19 -0.97 -10.10 2.72
C GLU A 19 -0.82 -8.58 2.94
N LEU A 20 -1.93 -7.86 3.07
CA LEU A 20 -1.92 -6.42 3.34
C LEU A 20 -1.42 -6.08 4.76
N VAL A 21 -1.65 -6.94 5.75
CA VAL A 21 -1.03 -6.76 7.08
C VAL A 21 0.50 -6.81 6.99
N ARG A 22 1.06 -7.72 6.17
CA ARG A 22 2.52 -7.79 5.99
C ARG A 22 3.08 -6.55 5.29
N VAL A 23 2.32 -5.95 4.38
CA VAL A 23 2.69 -4.67 3.75
C VAL A 23 2.85 -3.58 4.80
N THR A 24 1.89 -3.44 5.72
CA THR A 24 1.93 -2.39 6.76
C THR A 24 3.05 -2.66 7.78
N GLU A 25 3.28 -3.91 8.14
CA GLU A 25 4.41 -4.31 9.00
C GLU A 25 5.75 -3.93 8.39
N ALA A 26 5.95 -4.19 7.09
CA ALA A 26 7.19 -3.84 6.42
C ALA A 26 7.42 -2.32 6.36
N GLY A 27 6.38 -1.53 6.07
CA GLY A 27 6.44 -0.07 6.11
C GLY A 27 6.83 0.44 7.49
N ALA A 28 6.17 -0.07 8.53
CA ALA A 28 6.46 0.30 9.92
C ALA A 28 7.88 -0.08 10.35
N MET A 29 8.36 -1.28 10.01
CA MET A 29 9.74 -1.71 10.31
C MET A 29 10.80 -0.90 9.56
N ALA A 30 10.50 -0.46 8.33
CA ALA A 30 11.40 0.38 7.55
C ALA A 30 11.49 1.79 8.12
N ALA A 31 10.36 2.47 8.32
CA ALA A 31 10.30 3.81 8.91
C ALA A 31 10.76 3.84 10.38
N GLY A 32 10.52 2.76 11.14
CA GLY A 32 10.89 2.65 12.55
C GLY A 32 12.39 2.90 12.81
N ARG A 33 13.26 2.58 11.82
CA ARG A 33 14.71 2.84 11.91
C ARG A 33 15.07 4.32 11.91
N TRP A 34 14.16 5.20 11.48
CA TRP A 34 14.34 6.64 11.33
C TRP A 34 13.74 7.46 12.48
N VAL A 35 13.04 6.82 13.40
CA VAL A 35 12.45 7.49 14.57
C VAL A 35 13.55 8.21 15.37
N GLY A 36 13.30 9.49 15.68
CA GLY A 36 14.22 10.34 16.45
C GLY A 36 15.40 10.92 15.67
N ARG A 37 15.51 10.68 14.36
CA ARG A 37 16.62 11.21 13.53
C ARG A 37 16.39 12.63 13.00
N GLY A 38 15.17 13.15 13.10
CA GLY A 38 14.82 14.45 12.50
C GLY A 38 14.78 14.44 10.97
N ASP A 39 14.87 13.27 10.34
CA ASP A 39 14.86 13.08 8.89
C ASP A 39 13.50 12.50 8.46
N LYS A 40 12.55 13.38 8.14
CA LYS A 40 11.20 13.00 7.70
C LYS A 40 11.24 12.27 6.36
N GLU A 41 11.93 12.84 5.36
CA GLU A 41 11.90 12.33 3.99
C GLU A 41 12.60 10.98 3.89
N GLY A 42 13.70 10.76 4.61
CA GLY A 42 14.36 9.46 4.66
C GLY A 42 13.48 8.37 5.30
N GLY A 43 12.74 8.73 6.36
CA GLY A 43 11.80 7.83 7.01
C GLY A 43 10.59 7.47 6.16
N ASP A 44 10.01 8.48 5.50
CA ASP A 44 8.85 8.31 4.63
C ASP A 44 9.19 7.50 3.37
N GLY A 45 10.27 7.87 2.67
CA GLY A 45 10.76 7.13 1.51
C GLY A 45 11.08 5.66 1.83
N ALA A 46 11.64 5.38 3.02
CA ALA A 46 11.89 4.01 3.45
C ALA A 46 10.60 3.20 3.63
N ALA A 47 9.52 3.80 4.15
CA ALA A 47 8.22 3.14 4.26
C ALA A 47 7.58 2.92 2.89
N VAL A 48 7.56 3.95 2.03
CA VAL A 48 6.97 3.89 0.69
C VAL A 48 7.66 2.80 -0.14
N ASP A 49 8.99 2.74 -0.13
CA ASP A 49 9.75 1.72 -0.85
C ASP A 49 9.43 0.29 -0.38
N ALA A 50 9.36 0.09 0.95
CA ALA A 50 9.06 -1.21 1.53
C ALA A 50 7.62 -1.65 1.20
N MET A 51 6.66 -0.75 1.37
CA MET A 51 5.26 -0.99 1.06
C MET A 51 5.06 -1.26 -0.44
N ARG A 52 5.65 -0.44 -1.32
CA ARG A 52 5.56 -0.60 -2.78
C ARG A 52 6.07 -1.98 -3.19
N LYS A 53 7.23 -2.42 -2.71
CA LYS A 53 7.79 -3.75 -3.03
C LYS A 53 6.85 -4.89 -2.65
N LEU A 54 6.24 -4.85 -1.47
CA LEU A 54 5.33 -5.91 -1.03
C LEU A 54 3.96 -5.83 -1.70
N VAL A 55 3.40 -4.63 -1.90
CA VAL A 55 2.12 -4.44 -2.61
C VAL A 55 2.17 -5.04 -4.01
N HIS A 56 3.31 -4.93 -4.72
CA HIS A 56 3.50 -5.55 -6.04
C HIS A 56 3.51 -7.10 -6.00
N SER A 57 3.71 -7.71 -4.83
CA SER A 57 3.66 -9.17 -4.66
C SER A 57 2.27 -9.71 -4.27
N VAL A 58 1.35 -8.82 -3.88
CA VAL A 58 -0.03 -9.18 -3.49
C VAL A 58 -0.81 -9.55 -4.75
N SER A 59 -1.50 -10.70 -4.71
CA SER A 59 -2.33 -11.14 -5.83
C SER A 59 -3.63 -10.35 -5.92
N MET A 60 -3.57 -9.13 -6.45
CA MET A 60 -4.74 -8.26 -6.62
C MET A 60 -4.65 -7.39 -7.89
N ARG A 61 -5.80 -6.88 -8.34
CA ARG A 61 -5.88 -5.76 -9.30
C ARG A 61 -6.35 -4.50 -8.58
N GLY A 62 -5.45 -3.92 -7.78
CA GLY A 62 -5.69 -2.68 -7.05
C GLY A 62 -5.31 -1.43 -7.84
N VAL A 63 -5.97 -0.32 -7.55
CA VAL A 63 -5.57 1.02 -8.02
C VAL A 63 -5.30 1.87 -6.80
N VAL A 64 -4.14 2.53 -6.78
CA VAL A 64 -3.82 3.53 -5.75
C VAL A 64 -4.65 4.77 -6.04
N VAL A 65 -5.68 5.01 -5.22
CA VAL A 65 -6.55 6.19 -5.30
C VAL A 65 -6.15 7.28 -4.31
N ILE A 66 -5.35 6.92 -3.29
CA ILE A 66 -4.75 7.82 -2.31
C ILE A 66 -3.31 7.33 -2.12
N GLY A 67 -2.33 8.20 -2.32
CA GLY A 67 -0.90 7.91 -2.24
C GLY A 67 -0.09 9.13 -1.79
N GLU A 68 1.24 9.03 -1.82
CA GLU A 68 2.16 10.09 -1.35
C GLU A 68 2.14 11.33 -2.27
N GLY A 69 1.97 11.14 -3.57
CA GLY A 69 1.85 12.23 -4.53
C GLY A 69 1.36 11.78 -5.92
N GLU A 70 1.40 12.70 -6.89
CA GLU A 70 1.18 12.34 -8.28
C GLU A 70 2.29 11.43 -8.78
N LYS A 71 1.98 10.57 -9.77
CA LYS A 71 2.87 9.50 -10.25
C LYS A 71 4.25 9.98 -10.75
N ASP A 72 4.37 11.27 -11.05
CA ASP A 72 5.55 11.90 -11.62
C ASP A 72 6.40 12.63 -10.56
N GLU A 73 5.87 12.81 -9.34
CA GLU A 73 6.51 13.53 -8.23
C GLU A 73 6.76 12.62 -6.99
N ALA A 74 6.41 11.33 -7.06
CA ALA A 74 6.46 10.37 -5.95
C ALA A 74 6.89 8.94 -6.34
#